data_AF-A0A964RR92-F1
#
_entry.id   AF-A0A964RR92-F1
#
_cell.length_a   1.000
_cell.length_b   1.000
_cell.length_c   1.000
_cell.angle_alpha   90.00
_cell.angle_beta   90.00
_cell.angle_gamma   90.00
#
_symmetry.space_group_name_H-M   'P 1'
#
loop_
_entity.id
_entity.type
_entity.pdbx_description
1 polymer ?
#
loop_
_entity_poly.entity_id
_entity_poly.type
_entity_poly.pdbx_seq_one_letter_code
_entity_poly.pdbx_strand_id
1 'polypeptide(L)'
;MKHANSMAPFLPYAHIPIDEKSFIFPITGLLLTTNKKLSIGNIDFVDRVYLKSRLIDKELAKDINFINLFSRVDTFAVVDLSKFGDYKNLCKDGDNSLALQLLKQTIGAMYISIYNKKPTPDNERRIIISDKGIHEVDEGLNSYMAIWNGKYHMCPNKVSELLIAKEGDIDVKNVQPIINILNKNIKDRSEFENKICKALELVYSILIEAYTSERVLKLTTLLNFIFNQSENHNFDSNFVGRKLKIIFNVIDKKEFLEEIPEYICPECLKTKDISPIMVDIYSRVRNNFVHGKIDIFTELAVINLKDYIPLKLICFELLKSITTSKELINCKDTKEFDDYIESKEAERIKMYKSKK
;
A
#
# COMPACT_ATOMS: atom_id res chain seq x y z
N MET A 1 -24.17 -0.83 -45.37
CA MET A 1 -22.83 -0.30 -45.00
C MET A 1 -22.60 -0.66 -43.54
N LYS A 2 -21.56 -1.46 -43.26
CA LYS A 2 -21.21 -1.91 -41.90
C LYS A 2 -20.58 -0.73 -41.16
N HIS A 3 -21.12 -0.39 -39.98
CA HIS A 3 -20.47 0.53 -39.05
C HIS A 3 -19.14 -0.07 -38.62
N ALA A 4 -18.06 0.63 -38.92
CA ALA A 4 -16.76 0.33 -38.35
C ALA A 4 -16.85 0.60 -36.85
N ASN A 5 -16.82 -0.46 -36.04
CA ASN A 5 -16.50 -0.38 -34.63
C ASN A 5 -15.10 0.25 -34.52
N SER A 6 -15.03 1.55 -34.26
CA SER A 6 -13.81 2.17 -33.78
C SER A 6 -13.53 1.56 -32.41
N MET A 7 -12.54 0.68 -32.35
CA MET A 7 -12.01 0.13 -31.10
C MET A 7 -11.67 1.32 -30.20
N ALA A 8 -12.20 1.30 -28.98
CA ALA A 8 -11.76 2.20 -27.92
C ALA A 8 -10.23 2.14 -27.81
N PRO A 9 -9.54 3.27 -27.56
CA PRO A 9 -8.09 3.29 -27.47
C PRO A 9 -7.67 2.35 -26.34
N PHE A 10 -6.92 1.31 -26.71
CA PHE A 10 -6.25 0.41 -25.79
C PHE A 10 -5.33 1.26 -24.91
N LEU A 11 -5.64 1.41 -23.62
CA LEU A 11 -4.69 1.96 -22.66
C LEU A 11 -3.51 0.99 -22.62
N PRO A 12 -2.30 1.34 -23.10
CA PRO A 12 -1.16 0.45 -22.99
C PRO A 12 -0.95 0.21 -21.50
N TYR A 13 -1.13 -1.03 -21.05
CA TYR A 13 -0.83 -1.39 -19.67
C TYR A 13 0.65 -1.10 -19.42
N ALA A 14 0.98 -0.62 -18.23
CA ALA A 14 2.33 -0.16 -17.94
C ALA A 14 3.43 -1.24 -17.96
N HIS A 15 3.12 -2.50 -18.26
CA HIS A 15 4.09 -3.60 -18.21
C HIS A 15 4.55 -4.01 -19.61
N ILE A 16 5.73 -4.64 -19.66
CA ILE A 16 6.31 -5.20 -20.87
C ILE A 16 6.75 -6.64 -20.57
N PRO A 17 6.22 -7.65 -21.28
CA PRO A 17 6.67 -9.04 -21.10
C PRO A 17 8.12 -9.20 -21.61
N ILE A 18 8.95 -9.87 -20.82
CA ILE A 18 10.25 -10.41 -21.28
C ILE A 18 10.01 -11.76 -21.95
N ASP A 19 9.18 -12.59 -21.33
CA ASP A 19 8.75 -13.89 -21.81
C ASP A 19 7.33 -14.19 -21.27
N GLU A 20 6.86 -15.43 -21.41
CA GLU A 20 5.53 -15.86 -20.93
C GLU A 20 5.32 -15.74 -19.40
N LYS A 21 6.38 -15.55 -18.62
CA LYS A 21 6.36 -15.65 -17.14
C LYS A 21 6.97 -14.45 -16.46
N SER A 22 7.74 -13.65 -17.20
CA SER A 22 8.56 -12.57 -16.68
C SER A 22 8.10 -11.24 -17.24
N PHE A 23 7.84 -10.27 -16.35
CA PHE A 23 7.28 -8.97 -16.70
C PHE A 23 8.13 -7.83 -16.13
N ILE A 24 8.34 -6.81 -16.95
CA ILE A 24 8.99 -5.55 -16.57
C ILE A 24 7.91 -4.52 -16.30
N PHE A 25 8.03 -3.84 -15.17
CA PHE A 25 7.22 -2.68 -14.81
C PHE A 25 8.14 -1.46 -14.62
N PRO A 26 7.89 -0.35 -15.31
CA PRO A 26 8.55 0.92 -15.07
C PRO A 26 8.10 1.50 -13.73
N ILE A 27 9.08 1.89 -12.91
CA ILE A 27 8.85 2.43 -11.57
C ILE A 27 9.32 3.86 -11.52
N THR A 28 8.45 4.76 -11.05
CA THR A 28 8.81 6.14 -10.73
C THR A 28 8.73 6.35 -9.21
N GLY A 29 9.50 7.32 -8.70
CA GLY A 29 9.56 7.60 -7.26
C GLY A 29 10.41 6.63 -6.43
N LEU A 30 11.20 5.77 -7.09
CA LEU A 30 12.28 4.99 -6.50
C LEU A 30 13.56 5.19 -7.31
N LEU A 31 14.66 5.55 -6.65
CA LEU A 31 15.98 5.69 -7.28
C LEU A 31 16.97 4.69 -6.70
N LEU A 32 17.56 3.89 -7.59
CA LEU A 32 18.63 2.95 -7.27
C LEU A 32 19.98 3.51 -7.70
N THR A 33 21.04 3.05 -7.03
CA THR A 33 22.41 3.32 -7.48
C THR A 33 22.65 2.68 -8.85
N THR A 34 23.57 3.23 -9.65
CA THR A 34 23.80 2.74 -11.02
C THR A 34 24.33 1.31 -11.04
N ASN A 35 23.84 0.52 -12.00
CA ASN A 35 24.17 -0.90 -12.21
C ASN A 35 23.90 -1.78 -10.98
N LYS A 36 22.75 -1.57 -10.33
CA LYS A 36 22.37 -2.24 -9.08
C LYS A 36 21.01 -2.89 -9.17
N LYS A 37 20.84 -3.84 -8.25
CA LYS A 37 19.64 -4.61 -8.02
C LYS A 37 19.30 -4.59 -6.53
N LEU A 38 18.07 -4.23 -6.21
CA LEU A 38 17.46 -4.33 -4.89
C LEU A 38 16.37 -5.41 -4.95
N SER A 39 16.59 -6.54 -4.28
CA SER A 39 15.61 -7.62 -4.20
C SER A 39 14.74 -7.45 -2.96
N ILE A 40 13.42 -7.45 -3.14
CA ILE A 40 12.44 -7.39 -2.06
C ILE A 40 11.42 -8.49 -2.31
N GLY A 41 11.42 -9.49 -1.43
CA GLY A 41 10.75 -10.74 -1.71
C GLY A 41 11.31 -11.39 -2.98
N ASN A 42 10.41 -11.92 -3.82
CA ASN A 42 10.75 -12.55 -5.10
C ASN A 42 10.76 -11.54 -6.29
N ILE A 43 10.70 -10.25 -6.02
CA ILE A 43 10.72 -9.18 -7.04
C ILE A 43 12.06 -8.45 -6.99
N ASP A 44 12.62 -8.22 -8.18
CA ASP A 44 13.89 -7.53 -8.36
C ASP A 44 13.63 -6.10 -8.88
N PHE A 45 14.01 -5.08 -8.11
CA PHE A 45 14.08 -3.71 -8.59
C PHE A 45 15.49 -3.46 -9.13
N VAL A 46 15.59 -2.98 -10.36
CA VAL A 46 16.87 -2.80 -11.06
C VAL A 46 16.95 -1.42 -11.67
N ASP A 47 18.14 -0.84 -11.69
CA ASP A 47 18.34 0.37 -12.47
C ASP A 47 18.39 0.03 -13.97
N ARG A 48 18.22 1.06 -14.79
CA ARG A 48 18.28 1.00 -16.24
C ARG A 48 19.52 0.27 -16.77
N VAL A 49 20.71 0.52 -16.21
CA VAL A 49 21.97 -0.08 -16.69
C VAL A 49 22.00 -1.59 -16.40
N TYR A 50 21.56 -1.99 -15.20
CA TYR A 50 21.47 -3.40 -14.84
C TYR A 50 20.47 -4.13 -15.73
N LEU A 51 19.28 -3.55 -15.96
CA LEU A 51 18.24 -4.15 -16.81
C LEU A 51 18.77 -4.45 -18.22
N LYS A 52 19.43 -3.47 -18.85
CA LYS A 52 19.96 -3.60 -20.22
C LYS A 52 21.12 -4.58 -20.34
N SER A 53 21.99 -4.63 -19.34
CA SER A 53 23.21 -5.44 -19.43
C SER A 53 23.01 -6.90 -19.01
N ARG A 54 21.97 -7.22 -18.24
CA ARG A 54 21.85 -8.52 -17.57
C ARG A 54 20.51 -9.25 -17.72
N LEU A 55 19.42 -8.56 -18.07
CA LEU A 55 18.07 -9.14 -18.00
C LEU A 55 17.31 -9.14 -19.32
N ILE A 56 17.31 -8.04 -20.06
CA ILE A 56 16.58 -7.99 -21.33
C ILE A 56 17.28 -8.83 -22.39
N ASP A 57 16.49 -9.50 -23.22
CA ASP A 57 17.02 -10.18 -24.40
C ASP A 57 17.48 -9.16 -25.47
N LYS A 58 18.18 -9.66 -26.49
CA LYS A 58 18.71 -8.82 -27.57
C LYS A 58 17.63 -8.29 -28.52
N GLU A 59 16.42 -8.84 -28.51
CA GLU A 59 15.34 -8.47 -29.41
C GLU A 59 14.50 -7.33 -28.82
N LEU A 60 14.10 -7.46 -27.55
CA LEU A 60 13.49 -6.41 -26.74
C LEU A 60 14.39 -5.19 -26.62
N ALA A 61 15.71 -5.40 -26.51
CA ALA A 61 16.69 -4.31 -26.54
C ALA A 61 16.73 -3.51 -27.86
N LYS A 62 16.12 -4.02 -28.94
CA LYS A 62 16.00 -3.35 -30.25
C LYS A 62 14.62 -2.75 -30.50
N ASP A 63 13.63 -3.03 -29.65
CA ASP A 63 12.29 -2.45 -29.77
C ASP A 63 12.33 -0.94 -29.49
N ILE A 64 11.95 -0.14 -30.48
CA ILE A 64 12.02 1.34 -30.41
C ILE A 64 11.06 1.89 -29.35
N ASN A 65 9.88 1.30 -29.17
CA ASN A 65 8.92 1.73 -28.16
C ASN A 65 9.44 1.39 -26.77
N PHE A 66 10.01 0.18 -26.60
CA PHE A 66 10.70 -0.21 -25.37
C PHE A 66 11.85 0.75 -25.06
N ILE A 67 12.72 1.05 -26.02
CA ILE A 67 13.86 1.97 -25.84
C ILE A 67 13.39 3.38 -25.45
N ASN A 68 12.32 3.87 -26.06
CA ASN A 68 11.77 5.19 -25.76
C ASN A 68 11.23 5.27 -24.32
N LEU A 69 10.49 4.25 -23.87
CA LEU A 69 10.02 4.15 -22.47
C LEU A 69 11.21 4.00 -21.51
N PHE A 70 12.14 3.12 -21.85
CA PHE A 70 13.36 2.83 -21.10
C PHE A 70 14.25 4.06 -20.92
N SER A 71 14.28 4.98 -21.89
CA SER A 71 15.07 6.21 -21.79
C SER A 71 14.57 7.18 -20.71
N ARG A 72 13.29 7.08 -20.33
CA ARG A 72 12.61 8.01 -19.42
C ARG A 72 12.51 7.52 -17.99
N VAL A 73 12.81 6.25 -17.75
CA VAL A 73 12.65 5.58 -16.45
C VAL A 73 14.01 5.13 -15.94
N ASP A 74 14.33 5.46 -14.70
CA ASP A 74 15.61 5.09 -14.07
C ASP A 74 15.55 3.74 -13.36
N THR A 75 14.38 3.34 -12.85
CA THR A 75 14.18 2.12 -12.07
C THR A 75 13.06 1.27 -12.63
N PHE A 76 13.26 -0.04 -12.69
CA PHE A 76 12.30 -1.01 -13.17
C PHE A 76 12.11 -2.11 -12.14
N ALA A 77 10.90 -2.66 -12.03
CA ALA A 77 10.65 -3.88 -11.31
C ALA A 77 10.54 -5.04 -12.30
N VAL A 78 11.18 -6.16 -11.96
CA VAL A 78 11.14 -7.40 -12.74
C VAL A 78 10.44 -8.46 -11.89
N VAL A 79 9.32 -8.94 -12.41
CA VAL A 79 8.46 -9.93 -11.76
C VAL A 79 8.52 -11.22 -12.56
N ASP A 80 9.10 -12.26 -11.98
CA ASP A 80 9.15 -13.61 -12.55
C ASP A 80 8.16 -14.50 -11.80
N LEU A 81 7.05 -14.84 -12.47
CA LEU A 81 5.97 -15.63 -11.90
C LEU A 81 6.40 -17.06 -11.55
N SER A 82 7.46 -17.59 -12.16
CA SER A 82 7.95 -18.93 -11.86
C SER A 82 8.45 -19.07 -10.42
N LYS A 83 8.90 -17.96 -9.81
CA LYS A 83 9.37 -17.90 -8.41
C LYS A 83 8.25 -18.04 -7.36
N PHE A 84 6.98 -17.95 -7.77
CA PHE A 84 5.83 -17.94 -6.85
C PHE A 84 5.05 -19.26 -6.82
N GLY A 85 5.44 -20.25 -7.63
CA GLY A 85 4.81 -21.57 -7.70
C GLY A 85 3.39 -21.55 -8.28
N ASP A 86 3.05 -22.59 -9.05
CA ASP A 86 1.69 -22.87 -9.57
C ASP A 86 0.94 -21.70 -10.26
N TYR A 87 1.67 -20.69 -10.72
CA TYR A 87 1.10 -19.47 -11.32
C TYR A 87 0.17 -19.79 -12.51
N LYS A 88 0.50 -20.81 -13.32
CA LYS A 88 -0.32 -21.25 -14.46
C LYS A 88 -1.77 -21.60 -14.09
N ASN A 89 -2.00 -22.19 -12.92
CA ASN A 89 -3.35 -22.58 -12.47
C ASN A 89 -4.10 -21.41 -11.84
N LEU A 90 -3.39 -20.45 -11.26
CA LEU A 90 -3.95 -19.22 -10.68
C LEU A 90 -4.29 -18.17 -11.74
N CYS A 91 -3.69 -18.28 -12.94
CA CYS A 91 -3.78 -17.32 -14.03
C CYS A 91 -4.68 -17.76 -15.19
N LYS A 92 -5.69 -18.63 -14.96
CA LYS A 92 -6.62 -19.07 -16.02
C LYS A 92 -7.29 -17.92 -16.78
N ASP A 93 -7.34 -16.72 -16.19
CA ASP A 93 -7.92 -15.50 -16.76
C ASP A 93 -6.90 -14.37 -17.07
N GLY A 94 -5.57 -14.64 -17.02
CA GLY A 94 -4.51 -13.72 -17.49
C GLY A 94 -3.31 -13.57 -16.55
N ASP A 95 -2.10 -13.88 -17.06
CA ASP A 95 -0.84 -13.91 -16.28
C ASP A 95 -0.41 -12.53 -15.74
N ASN A 96 -0.71 -11.44 -16.45
CA ASN A 96 -0.19 -10.10 -16.14
C ASN A 96 -0.88 -9.48 -14.91
N SER A 97 -2.14 -9.85 -14.66
CA SER A 97 -2.90 -9.40 -13.49
C SER A 97 -2.25 -9.87 -12.19
N LEU A 98 -1.70 -11.10 -12.19
CA LEU A 98 -0.99 -11.65 -11.04
C LEU A 98 0.35 -10.94 -10.81
N ALA A 99 1.13 -10.72 -11.88
CA ALA A 99 2.41 -10.02 -11.77
C ALA A 99 2.24 -8.60 -11.19
N LEU A 100 1.21 -7.88 -11.64
CA LEU A 100 0.87 -6.57 -11.10
C LEU A 100 0.45 -6.65 -9.63
N GLN A 101 -0.36 -7.65 -9.26
CA GLN A 101 -0.77 -7.84 -7.88
C GLN A 101 0.43 -8.06 -6.95
N LEU A 102 1.35 -8.96 -7.31
CA LEU A 102 2.55 -9.26 -6.53
C LEU A 102 3.48 -8.04 -6.39
N LEU A 103 3.60 -7.24 -7.46
CA LEU A 103 4.33 -5.99 -7.43
C LEU A 103 3.72 -4.98 -6.45
N LYS A 104 2.39 -4.79 -6.49
CA LYS A 104 1.69 -3.91 -5.54
C LYS A 104 1.87 -4.35 -4.09
N GLN A 105 1.81 -5.65 -3.81
CA GLN A 105 2.08 -6.21 -2.47
C GLN A 105 3.50 -5.88 -2.01
N THR A 106 4.48 -6.02 -2.90
CA THR A 106 5.89 -5.76 -2.59
C THR A 106 6.17 -4.27 -2.38
N ILE A 107 5.60 -3.38 -3.19
CA ILE A 107 5.69 -1.92 -2.97
C ILE A 107 4.98 -1.54 -1.66
N GLY A 108 3.85 -2.17 -1.33
CA GLY A 108 3.21 -2.05 -0.02
C GLY A 108 4.17 -2.35 1.14
N ALA A 109 4.93 -3.44 1.05
CA ALA A 109 5.95 -3.78 2.05
C ALA A 109 7.09 -2.75 2.11
N MET A 110 7.48 -2.15 0.98
CA MET A 110 8.46 -1.05 0.96
C MET A 110 7.96 0.17 1.71
N TYR A 111 6.68 0.54 1.55
CA TYR A 111 6.10 1.65 2.31
C TYR A 111 6.12 1.37 3.82
N ILE A 112 5.79 0.15 4.25
CA ILE A 112 5.90 -0.25 5.67
C ILE A 112 7.35 -0.22 6.15
N SER A 113 8.31 -0.63 5.32
CA SER A 113 9.74 -0.56 5.64
C SER A 113 10.21 0.87 5.86
N ILE A 114 9.84 1.79 4.96
CA ILE A 114 10.15 3.23 5.07
C ILE A 114 9.48 3.81 6.33
N TYR A 115 8.22 3.47 6.57
CA TYR A 115 7.46 3.89 7.74
C TYR A 115 8.11 3.43 9.05
N ASN A 116 8.55 2.18 9.13
CA ASN A 116 9.17 1.61 10.32
C ASN A 116 10.55 2.19 10.62
N LYS A 117 11.24 2.72 9.61
CA LYS A 117 12.61 3.25 9.74
C LYS A 117 12.67 4.62 10.41
N LYS A 118 11.64 5.46 10.23
CA LYS A 118 11.63 6.83 10.75
C LYS A 118 10.76 6.94 12.01
N PRO A 119 11.17 7.75 13.01
CA PRO A 119 10.36 8.01 14.19
C PRO A 119 9.10 8.82 13.86
N THR A 120 9.17 9.68 12.84
CA THR A 120 8.01 10.38 12.27
C THR A 120 7.52 9.68 11.00
N PRO A 121 6.21 9.43 10.87
CA PRO A 121 5.61 8.83 9.68
C PRO A 121 5.97 9.58 8.39
N ASP A 122 6.78 8.96 7.52
CA ASP A 122 6.95 9.45 6.15
C ASP A 122 5.74 9.02 5.33
N ASN A 123 4.95 10.02 4.95
CA ASN A 123 3.62 9.84 4.40
C ASN A 123 3.48 10.41 2.98
N GLU A 124 4.57 10.95 2.43
CA GLU A 124 4.57 11.74 1.21
C GLU A 124 5.29 11.06 0.05
N ARG A 125 6.30 10.23 0.35
CA ARG A 125 6.99 9.46 -0.67
C ARG A 125 6.04 8.49 -1.36
N ARG A 126 6.12 8.46 -2.69
CA ARG A 126 5.30 7.59 -3.53
C ARG A 126 6.20 6.84 -4.50
N ILE A 127 5.97 5.55 -4.59
CA ILE A 127 6.55 4.63 -5.56
C ILE A 127 5.39 4.20 -6.46
N ILE A 128 5.45 4.56 -7.73
CA ILE A 128 4.34 4.44 -8.68
C ILE A 128 4.76 3.55 -9.84
N ILE A 129 3.85 2.70 -10.30
CA ILE A 129 3.98 1.95 -11.55
C ILE A 129 3.45 2.84 -12.67
N SER A 130 4.32 3.35 -13.55
CA SER A 130 3.92 4.30 -14.59
C SER A 130 4.77 4.15 -15.85
N ASP A 131 4.11 3.96 -17.00
CA ASP A 131 4.72 3.89 -18.31
C ASP A 131 5.22 5.24 -18.83
N LYS A 132 4.71 6.35 -18.28
CA LYS A 132 5.07 7.69 -18.75
C LYS A 132 6.50 8.09 -18.41
N GLY A 133 7.17 7.36 -17.51
CA GLY A 133 8.51 7.69 -17.01
C GLY A 133 8.59 9.01 -16.25
N ILE A 134 7.43 9.57 -15.90
CA ILE A 134 7.30 10.74 -15.07
C ILE A 134 6.59 10.33 -13.79
N HIS A 135 7.07 10.87 -12.67
CA HIS A 135 6.34 10.72 -11.42
C HIS A 135 5.11 11.62 -11.49
N GLU A 136 3.94 10.99 -11.66
CA GLU A 136 2.67 11.70 -11.76
C GLU A 136 2.35 12.35 -10.42
N VAL A 137 2.13 13.67 -10.45
CA VAL A 137 1.64 14.45 -9.31
C VAL A 137 0.21 14.81 -9.66
N ASP A 138 -0.75 14.11 -9.06
CA ASP A 138 -2.16 14.28 -9.40
C ASP A 138 -2.83 15.48 -8.75
N GLU A 139 -3.74 16.08 -9.52
CA GLU A 139 -4.67 17.15 -9.17
C GLU A 139 -5.55 16.73 -7.97
N GLY A 140 -5.55 17.54 -6.91
CA GLY A 140 -6.35 17.29 -5.69
C GLY A 140 -5.53 17.43 -4.40
N LEU A 141 -4.21 17.40 -4.50
CA LEU A 141 -3.31 18.00 -3.52
C LEU A 141 -2.70 19.24 -4.20
N ASN A 142 -2.98 20.43 -3.67
CA ASN A 142 -2.50 21.67 -4.27
C ASN A 142 -1.01 21.62 -4.58
N SER A 143 -0.68 22.22 -5.71
CA SER A 143 0.63 22.30 -6.34
C SER A 143 1.73 22.75 -5.36
N TYR A 144 2.88 22.08 -5.41
CA TYR A 144 4.15 22.76 -5.14
C TYR A 144 4.28 23.86 -6.21
N MET A 145 3.76 25.06 -5.92
CA MET A 145 3.80 26.29 -6.73
C MET A 145 3.86 26.09 -8.25
N ALA A 146 2.70 25.85 -8.88
CA ALA A 146 2.54 26.27 -10.27
C ALA A 146 2.19 27.77 -10.25
N ILE A 147 3.18 28.65 -10.44
CA ILE A 147 2.89 30.05 -10.74
C ILE A 147 2.27 30.09 -12.14
N TRP A 148 0.95 30.21 -12.20
CA TRP A 148 0.22 30.44 -13.44
C TRP A 148 0.39 31.90 -13.83
N ASN A 149 1.30 32.21 -14.76
CA ASN A 149 1.37 33.52 -15.39
C ASN A 149 1.20 33.41 -16.91
N GLY A 150 -0.01 33.04 -17.33
CA GLY A 150 -0.65 33.34 -18.62
C GLY A 150 0.06 32.98 -19.93
N LYS A 151 1.25 32.38 -19.94
CA LYS A 151 2.08 32.27 -21.15
C LYS A 151 2.88 30.97 -21.35
N TYR A 152 2.80 29.97 -20.48
CA TYR A 152 3.61 28.75 -20.62
C TYR A 152 2.80 27.46 -20.43
N HIS A 153 3.11 26.47 -21.28
CA HIS A 153 2.64 25.08 -21.22
C HIS A 153 2.83 24.47 -19.83
N MET A 154 1.94 23.55 -19.42
CA MET A 154 2.14 22.70 -18.25
C MET A 154 3.51 22.02 -18.34
N CYS A 155 4.48 22.49 -17.56
CA CYS A 155 5.74 21.79 -17.40
C CYS A 155 5.45 20.48 -16.64
N PRO A 156 6.05 19.33 -17.04
CA PRO A 156 6.05 18.16 -16.19
C PRO A 156 6.62 18.59 -14.84
N ASN A 157 5.83 18.44 -13.78
CA ASN A 157 6.24 18.80 -12.43
C ASN A 157 7.59 18.13 -12.15
N LYS A 158 8.66 18.94 -11.99
CA LYS A 158 9.91 18.42 -11.43
C LYS A 158 9.59 18.03 -10.00
N VAL A 159 9.39 16.74 -9.77
CA VAL A 159 9.12 16.20 -8.45
C VAL A 159 10.31 16.50 -7.56
N SER A 160 10.03 17.01 -6.36
CA SER A 160 11.07 17.25 -5.36
C SER A 160 11.82 15.96 -5.10
N GLU A 161 13.16 15.99 -5.16
CA GLU A 161 14.01 14.83 -4.86
C GLU A 161 13.75 14.26 -3.45
N LEU A 162 13.15 15.05 -2.56
CA LEU A 162 12.76 14.64 -1.21
C LEU A 162 11.61 13.59 -1.22
N LEU A 163 10.78 13.62 -2.26
CA LEU A 163 9.63 12.72 -2.43
C LEU A 163 10.01 11.40 -3.14
N ILE A 164 11.23 11.32 -3.68
CA ILE A 164 11.76 10.12 -4.31
C ILE A 164 12.40 9.26 -3.23
N ALA A 165 11.94 8.02 -3.09
CA ALA A 165 12.58 7.04 -2.22
C ALA A 165 13.94 6.64 -2.81
N LYS A 166 14.96 6.60 -1.97
CA LYS A 166 16.29 6.09 -2.34
C LYS A 166 16.47 4.69 -1.77
N GLU A 167 17.39 3.92 -2.36
CA GLU A 167 17.79 2.59 -1.85
C GLU A 167 18.02 2.60 -0.33
N GLY A 168 18.74 3.62 0.17
CA GLY A 168 19.03 3.79 1.59
C GLY A 168 17.83 4.12 2.48
N ASP A 169 16.66 4.43 1.94
CA ASP A 169 15.42 4.63 2.73
C ASP A 169 14.75 3.31 3.09
N ILE A 170 15.04 2.23 2.37
CA ILE A 170 14.40 0.92 2.53
C ILE A 170 15.27 0.05 3.43
N ASP A 171 14.71 -0.38 4.56
CA ASP A 171 15.35 -1.35 5.45
C ASP A 171 14.54 -2.65 5.47
N VAL A 172 14.95 -3.58 4.61
CA VAL A 172 14.31 -4.88 4.43
C VAL A 172 14.34 -5.70 5.73
N LYS A 173 15.34 -5.49 6.59
CA LYS A 173 15.45 -6.23 7.87
C LYS A 173 14.28 -5.93 8.80
N ASN A 174 13.77 -4.69 8.78
CA ASN A 174 12.64 -4.27 9.63
C ASN A 174 11.27 -4.77 9.13
N VAL A 175 11.24 -5.44 7.98
CA VAL A 175 10.05 -6.09 7.43
C VAL A 175 10.33 -7.55 7.04
N GLN A 176 11.41 -8.15 7.53
CA GLN A 176 11.83 -9.50 7.15
C GLN A 176 10.72 -10.56 7.31
N PRO A 177 9.89 -10.54 8.36
CA PRO A 177 8.73 -11.45 8.45
C PRO A 177 7.75 -11.32 7.27
N ILE A 178 7.48 -10.09 6.81
CA ILE A 178 6.65 -9.83 5.61
C ILE A 178 7.31 -10.41 4.37
N ILE A 179 8.61 -10.19 4.22
CA ILE A 179 9.38 -10.70 3.08
C ILE A 179 9.31 -12.22 3.01
N ASN A 180 9.35 -12.90 4.16
CA ASN A 180 9.21 -14.35 4.23
C ASN A 180 7.83 -14.79 3.70
N ILE A 181 6.75 -14.06 4.04
CA ILE A 181 5.39 -14.33 3.51
C ILE A 181 5.33 -14.09 2.00
N LEU A 182 5.88 -12.98 1.51
CA LEU A 182 5.90 -12.64 0.08
C LEU A 182 6.68 -13.67 -0.74
N ASN A 183 7.67 -14.33 -0.15
CA ASN A 183 8.47 -15.39 -0.78
C ASN A 183 7.80 -16.75 -0.81
N LYS A 184 6.76 -16.99 0.00
CA LYS A 184 6.01 -18.25 -0.07
C LYS A 184 5.29 -18.39 -1.39
N ASN A 185 5.12 -19.64 -1.84
CA ASN A 185 4.19 -19.91 -2.92
C ASN A 185 2.79 -19.45 -2.51
N ILE A 186 2.03 -18.92 -3.46
CA ILE A 186 0.72 -18.31 -3.18
C ILE A 186 -0.23 -19.31 -2.53
N LYS A 187 -0.21 -20.57 -2.98
CA LYS A 187 -1.04 -21.65 -2.44
C LYS A 187 -0.69 -22.09 -1.02
N ASP A 188 0.53 -21.82 -0.58
CA ASP A 188 1.03 -22.25 0.74
C ASP A 188 0.80 -21.18 1.81
N ARG A 189 0.25 -20.02 1.44
CA ARG A 189 -0.06 -18.93 2.36
C ARG A 189 -1.30 -19.27 3.19
N SER A 190 -1.23 -19.05 4.49
CA SER A 190 -2.40 -19.15 5.37
C SER A 190 -3.47 -18.12 5.00
N GLU A 191 -4.68 -18.26 5.55
CA GLU A 191 -5.75 -17.26 5.39
C GLU A 191 -5.26 -15.87 5.85
N PHE A 192 -4.62 -15.82 7.01
CA PHE A 192 -4.16 -14.56 7.58
C PHE A 192 -2.97 -13.96 6.82
N GLU A 193 -2.07 -14.80 6.30
CA GLU A 193 -0.99 -14.35 5.41
C GLU A 193 -1.53 -13.73 4.12
N ASN A 194 -2.59 -14.30 3.55
CA ASN A 194 -3.29 -13.70 2.41
C ASN A 194 -3.94 -12.36 2.78
N LYS A 195 -4.43 -12.21 4.01
CA LYS A 195 -4.93 -10.93 4.56
C LYS A 195 -3.84 -9.87 4.66
N ILE A 196 -2.67 -10.23 5.17
CA ILE A 196 -1.51 -9.34 5.21
C ILE A 196 -1.13 -8.91 3.79
N CYS A 197 -1.00 -9.85 2.85
CA CYS A 197 -0.67 -9.55 1.45
C CYS A 197 -1.68 -8.59 0.81
N LYS A 198 -2.99 -8.82 0.99
CA LYS A 198 -4.00 -7.91 0.44
C LYS A 198 -3.99 -6.54 1.11
N ALA A 199 -3.70 -6.47 2.41
CA ALA A 199 -3.55 -5.19 3.09
C ALA A 199 -2.37 -4.37 2.52
N LEU A 200 -1.24 -5.02 2.18
CA LEU A 200 -0.11 -4.36 1.53
C LEU A 200 -0.46 -3.85 0.12
N GLU A 201 -1.24 -4.61 -0.64
CA GLU A 201 -1.78 -4.18 -1.94
C GLU A 201 -2.69 -2.93 -1.79
N LEU A 202 -3.51 -2.89 -0.74
CA LEU A 202 -4.35 -1.74 -0.41
C LEU A 202 -3.50 -0.54 0.03
N VAL A 203 -2.42 -0.73 0.80
CA VAL A 203 -1.47 0.33 1.16
C VAL A 203 -0.92 1.03 -0.08
N TYR A 204 -0.46 0.26 -1.08
CA TYR A 204 -0.05 0.83 -2.37
C TYR A 204 -1.19 1.66 -2.97
N SER A 205 -2.38 1.07 -3.06
CA SER A 205 -3.55 1.68 -3.69
C SER A 205 -4.07 2.93 -2.96
N ILE A 206 -3.83 3.07 -1.66
CA ILE A 206 -4.15 4.26 -0.84
C ILE A 206 -3.17 5.39 -1.13
N LEU A 207 -1.87 5.08 -1.25
CA LEU A 207 -0.84 6.10 -1.41
C LEU A 207 -0.80 6.70 -2.82
N ILE A 208 -1.27 5.95 -3.83
CA ILE A 208 -1.38 6.45 -5.21
C ILE A 208 -2.75 7.03 -5.56
N GLU A 209 -3.75 6.87 -4.69
CA GLU A 209 -5.10 7.39 -4.95
C GLU A 209 -5.11 8.93 -4.92
N ALA A 210 -5.76 9.57 -5.89
CA ALA A 210 -5.86 11.02 -5.97
C ALA A 210 -6.87 11.57 -4.94
N TYR A 211 -8.01 10.89 -4.76
CA TYR A 211 -9.13 11.40 -3.98
C TYR A 211 -9.08 10.98 -2.51
N THR A 212 -9.15 11.95 -1.59
CA THR A 212 -9.13 11.69 -0.14
C THR A 212 -10.29 10.79 0.33
N SER A 213 -11.47 10.94 -0.27
CA SER A 213 -12.63 10.08 0.00
C SER A 213 -12.34 8.62 -0.32
N GLU A 214 -11.82 8.35 -1.52
CA GLU A 214 -11.40 7.01 -1.96
C GLU A 214 -10.29 6.44 -1.06
N ARG A 215 -9.34 7.27 -0.60
CA ARG A 215 -8.33 6.85 0.37
C ARG A 215 -8.96 6.37 1.69
N VAL A 216 -9.94 7.10 2.21
CA VAL A 216 -10.63 6.72 3.45
C VAL A 216 -11.47 5.46 3.27
N LEU A 217 -12.13 5.29 2.12
CA LEU A 217 -12.82 4.05 1.78
C LEU A 217 -11.84 2.87 1.74
N LYS A 218 -10.69 3.01 1.07
CA LYS A 218 -9.67 1.97 1.00
C LYS A 218 -9.05 1.64 2.37
N LEU A 219 -8.84 2.64 3.24
CA LEU A 219 -8.38 2.43 4.62
C LEU A 219 -9.43 1.65 5.44
N THR A 220 -10.70 1.98 5.26
CA THR A 220 -11.83 1.26 5.86
C THR A 220 -11.89 -0.19 5.36
N THR A 221 -11.72 -0.41 4.04
CA THR A 221 -11.62 -1.74 3.44
C THR A 221 -10.44 -2.54 3.99
N LEU A 222 -9.29 -1.91 4.23
CA LEU A 222 -8.12 -2.56 4.81
C LEU A 222 -8.44 -3.10 6.21
N LEU A 223 -9.05 -2.28 7.07
CA LEU A 223 -9.45 -2.71 8.41
C LEU A 223 -10.47 -3.85 8.36
N ASN A 224 -11.45 -3.75 7.46
CA ASN A 224 -12.42 -4.82 7.24
C ASN A 224 -11.74 -6.12 6.81
N PHE A 225 -10.78 -6.05 5.87
CA PHE A 225 -10.09 -7.24 5.41
C PHE A 225 -9.30 -7.95 6.52
N ILE A 226 -8.67 -7.18 7.41
CA ILE A 226 -7.90 -7.74 8.53
C ILE A 226 -8.83 -8.41 9.55
N PHE A 227 -9.89 -7.72 9.99
CA PHE A 227 -10.72 -8.18 11.12
C PHE A 227 -11.90 -9.07 10.73
N ASN A 228 -12.26 -9.18 9.45
CA ASN A 228 -13.46 -9.92 9.08
C ASN A 228 -13.25 -11.44 9.09
N GLN A 229 -13.95 -12.16 9.98
CA GLN A 229 -13.88 -13.63 10.09
C GLN A 229 -14.65 -14.38 8.99
N SER A 230 -15.64 -13.77 8.32
CA SER A 230 -16.40 -14.41 7.22
C SER A 230 -17.19 -13.39 6.38
N GLU A 231 -17.59 -13.73 5.15
CA GLU A 231 -18.41 -12.85 4.29
C GLU A 231 -19.76 -12.43 4.93
N ASN A 232 -20.24 -13.16 5.94
CA ASN A 232 -21.54 -12.96 6.58
C ASN A 232 -21.49 -12.19 7.92
N HIS A 233 -20.31 -11.79 8.40
CA HIS A 233 -20.25 -11.05 9.66
C HIS A 233 -20.56 -9.58 9.43
N ASN A 234 -21.64 -9.09 10.04
CA ASN A 234 -21.99 -7.67 10.01
C ASN A 234 -20.87 -6.88 10.68
N PHE A 235 -20.17 -6.09 9.87
CA PHE A 235 -19.08 -5.25 10.33
C PHE A 235 -19.54 -4.28 11.44
N ASP A 236 -18.90 -4.34 12.62
CA ASP A 236 -19.17 -3.47 13.77
C ASP A 236 -17.97 -2.57 14.08
N SER A 237 -18.17 -1.25 14.00
CA SER A 237 -17.13 -0.25 14.29
C SER A 237 -16.69 -0.31 15.76
N ASN A 238 -17.56 -0.70 16.68
CA ASN A 238 -17.22 -0.88 18.09
C ASN A 238 -16.27 -2.07 18.29
N PHE A 239 -16.53 -3.18 17.58
CA PHE A 239 -15.66 -4.35 17.60
C PHE A 239 -14.25 -4.00 17.14
N VAL A 240 -14.11 -3.38 15.96
CA VAL A 240 -12.79 -2.98 15.43
C VAL A 240 -12.11 -1.94 16.31
N GLY A 241 -12.85 -0.93 16.78
CA GLY A 241 -12.35 0.08 17.71
C GLY A 241 -11.80 -0.53 19.00
N ARG A 242 -12.47 -1.54 19.57
CA ARG A 242 -12.00 -2.27 20.76
C ARG A 242 -10.75 -3.08 20.45
N LYS A 243 -10.72 -3.83 19.35
CA LYS A 243 -9.54 -4.64 18.96
C LYS A 243 -8.30 -3.78 18.76
N LEU A 244 -8.43 -2.65 18.06
CA LEU A 244 -7.34 -1.69 17.88
C LEU A 244 -6.83 -1.14 19.21
N LYS A 245 -7.73 -0.79 20.13
CA LYS A 245 -7.35 -0.36 21.48
C LYS A 245 -6.57 -1.44 22.23
N ILE A 246 -6.97 -2.71 22.12
CA ILE A 246 -6.24 -3.80 22.76
C ILE A 246 -4.84 -3.94 22.14
N ILE A 247 -4.74 -3.95 20.81
CA ILE A 247 -3.45 -4.05 20.10
C ILE A 247 -2.53 -2.92 20.56
N PHE A 248 -2.94 -1.67 20.39
CA PHE A 248 -2.06 -0.53 20.67
C PHE A 248 -1.80 -0.33 22.16
N ASN A 249 -2.79 -0.47 23.03
CA ASN A 249 -2.62 -0.10 24.44
C ASN A 249 -2.21 -1.28 25.33
N VAL A 250 -2.51 -2.52 24.95
CA VAL A 250 -2.18 -3.73 25.73
C VAL A 250 -0.96 -4.44 25.16
N ILE A 251 -0.96 -4.69 23.84
CA ILE A 251 0.09 -5.48 23.19
C ILE A 251 1.32 -4.61 22.95
N ASP A 252 1.16 -3.51 22.21
CA ASP A 252 2.29 -2.63 21.87
C ASP A 252 2.60 -1.60 22.95
N LYS A 253 1.60 -1.28 23.79
CA LYS A 253 1.66 -0.24 24.83
C LYS A 253 2.11 1.12 24.28
N LYS A 254 1.55 1.52 23.15
CA LYS A 254 1.90 2.73 22.41
C LYS A 254 0.75 3.73 22.40
N GLU A 255 1.06 4.99 22.66
CA GLU A 255 0.11 6.12 22.63
C GLU A 255 0.36 6.99 21.40
N PHE A 256 0.50 6.37 20.22
CA PHE A 256 1.05 7.04 19.04
C PHE A 256 0.24 8.25 18.55
N LEU A 257 -1.07 8.30 18.82
CA LEU A 257 -1.89 9.47 18.47
C LEU A 257 -1.54 10.71 19.31
N GLU A 258 -1.02 10.54 20.53
CA GLU A 258 -0.53 11.65 21.36
C GLU A 258 0.82 12.17 20.88
N GLU A 259 1.61 11.30 20.23
CA GLU A 259 2.96 11.57 19.75
C GLU A 259 2.98 12.19 18.34
N ILE A 260 1.83 12.34 17.67
CA ILE A 260 1.76 12.97 16.35
C ILE A 260 2.19 14.43 16.44
N PRO A 261 3.25 14.85 15.71
CA PRO A 261 3.64 16.25 15.68
C PRO A 261 2.52 17.15 15.14
N GLU A 262 2.36 18.33 15.74
CA GLU A 262 1.29 19.28 15.39
C GLU A 262 1.37 19.75 13.93
N TYR A 263 2.58 19.80 13.34
CA TYR A 263 2.71 20.15 11.92
C TYR A 263 2.15 19.07 10.98
N ILE A 264 2.02 17.81 11.44
CA ILE A 264 1.40 16.72 10.68
C ILE A 264 -0.13 16.81 10.79
N CYS A 265 -0.66 17.08 11.99
CA CYS A 265 -2.10 17.21 12.20
C CYS A 265 -2.40 18.18 13.35
N PRO A 266 -2.55 19.49 13.06
CA PRO A 266 -2.70 20.52 14.10
C PRO A 266 -4.03 20.45 14.85
N GLU A 267 -5.03 19.80 14.25
CA GLU A 267 -6.39 19.69 14.77
C GLU A 267 -6.76 18.27 15.23
N CYS A 268 -5.77 17.38 15.40
CA CYS A 268 -6.00 16.01 15.87
C CYS A 268 -6.42 15.99 17.34
N LEU A 269 -7.45 15.20 17.65
CA LEU A 269 -7.73 14.78 19.03
C LEU A 269 -6.59 13.88 19.53
N LYS A 270 -5.65 14.47 20.29
CA LYS A 270 -4.63 13.72 21.03
C LYS A 270 -5.32 12.94 22.15
N THR A 271 -5.36 11.61 22.04
CA THR A 271 -6.00 10.72 23.02
C THR A 271 -5.34 9.36 23.05
N LYS A 272 -5.35 8.75 24.24
CA LYS A 272 -4.98 7.34 24.48
C LYS A 272 -6.08 6.37 24.04
N ASP A 273 -7.33 6.84 23.99
CA ASP A 273 -8.46 5.99 23.61
C ASP A 273 -8.75 6.13 22.13
N ILE A 274 -8.28 5.15 21.35
CA ILE A 274 -8.43 5.10 19.89
C ILE A 274 -9.86 4.68 19.50
N SER A 275 -10.59 4.00 20.40
CA SER A 275 -11.92 3.47 20.09
C SER A 275 -12.94 4.56 19.73
N PRO A 276 -13.07 5.70 20.45
CA PRO A 276 -13.98 6.77 20.07
C PRO A 276 -13.68 7.39 18.70
N ILE A 277 -12.40 7.60 18.36
CA ILE A 277 -11.98 8.15 17.05
C ILE A 277 -12.36 7.17 15.94
N MET A 278 -12.09 5.88 16.16
CA MET A 278 -12.44 4.84 15.20
C MET A 278 -13.94 4.67 15.04
N VAL A 279 -14.70 4.66 16.14
CA VAL A 279 -16.15 4.55 16.09
C VAL A 279 -16.76 5.76 15.38
N ASP A 280 -16.27 6.97 15.63
CA ASP A 280 -16.76 8.19 15.00
C ASP A 280 -16.46 8.22 13.49
N ILE A 281 -15.19 8.08 13.08
CA ILE A 281 -14.79 8.08 11.67
C ILE A 281 -15.48 6.94 10.91
N TYR A 282 -15.47 5.73 11.47
CA TYR A 282 -16.01 4.55 10.80
C TYR A 282 -17.53 4.59 10.71
N SER A 283 -18.24 5.07 11.75
CA SER A 283 -19.70 5.20 11.71
C SER A 283 -20.14 6.26 10.71
N ARG A 284 -19.40 7.35 10.54
CA ARG A 284 -19.65 8.34 9.47
C ARG A 284 -19.50 7.72 8.08
N VAL A 285 -18.38 7.04 7.83
CA VAL A 285 -18.11 6.39 6.53
C VAL A 285 -19.16 5.31 6.22
N ARG A 286 -19.50 4.47 7.19
CA ARG A 286 -20.50 3.41 7.04
C ARG A 286 -21.91 3.96 6.84
N ASN A 287 -22.35 4.95 7.62
CA ASN A 287 -23.69 5.53 7.48
C ASN A 287 -23.86 6.20 6.11
N ASN A 288 -22.82 6.86 5.61
CA ASN A 288 -22.86 7.50 4.30
C ASN A 288 -22.94 6.46 3.15
N PHE A 289 -22.27 5.31 3.31
CA PHE A 289 -22.33 4.18 2.37
C PHE A 289 -23.70 3.48 2.37
N VAL A 290 -24.24 3.16 3.55
CA VAL A 290 -25.51 2.43 3.71
C VAL A 290 -26.71 3.26 3.25
N HIS A 291 -26.65 4.59 3.40
CA HIS A 291 -27.75 5.48 3.01
C HIS A 291 -27.64 6.02 1.58
N GLY A 292 -26.69 5.53 0.77
CA GLY A 292 -26.55 5.90 -0.64
C GLY A 292 -26.33 7.41 -0.85
N LYS A 293 -25.82 8.11 0.16
CA LYS A 293 -25.60 9.57 0.12
C LYS A 293 -24.36 9.97 -0.66
N ILE A 294 -23.48 9.01 -0.97
CA ILE A 294 -22.33 9.21 -1.84
C ILE A 294 -22.81 9.36 -3.28
N ASP A 295 -23.28 10.56 -3.59
CA ASP A 295 -23.30 11.09 -4.95
C ASP A 295 -21.86 11.50 -5.25
N ILE A 296 -21.16 10.67 -6.04
CA ILE A 296 -19.70 10.73 -6.30
C ILE A 296 -19.22 12.14 -6.69
N PHE A 297 -20.11 12.98 -7.24
CA PHE A 297 -19.78 14.32 -7.74
C PHE A 297 -20.07 15.46 -6.74
N THR A 298 -20.82 15.21 -5.67
CA THR A 298 -21.38 16.27 -4.81
C THR A 298 -20.75 16.29 -3.41
N GLU A 299 -20.07 15.20 -3.00
CA GLU A 299 -19.53 15.01 -1.64
C GLU A 299 -18.00 15.15 -1.50
N LEU A 300 -17.36 16.02 -2.29
CA LEU A 300 -16.00 16.50 -2.02
C LEU A 300 -15.85 17.18 -0.63
N ALA A 301 -16.95 17.36 0.11
CA ALA A 301 -17.04 18.13 1.35
C ALA A 301 -17.10 17.31 2.66
N VAL A 302 -17.16 15.96 2.64
CA VAL A 302 -17.57 15.19 3.84
C VAL A 302 -16.41 14.48 4.56
N ILE A 303 -15.25 14.31 3.94
CA ILE A 303 -14.07 13.68 4.56
C ILE A 303 -12.90 14.66 4.59
N ASN A 304 -12.64 15.22 5.77
CA ASN A 304 -11.57 16.19 6.00
C ASN A 304 -10.22 15.50 6.24
N LEU A 305 -9.12 16.24 6.00
CA LEU A 305 -7.76 15.85 6.43
C LEU A 305 -7.69 15.38 7.89
N LYS A 306 -8.56 15.96 8.74
CA LYS A 306 -8.71 15.62 10.17
C LYS A 306 -9.13 14.17 10.43
N ASP A 307 -9.83 13.53 9.47
CA ASP A 307 -10.27 12.13 9.57
C ASP A 307 -9.29 11.19 8.86
N TYR A 308 -8.78 11.61 7.70
CA TYR A 308 -7.87 10.82 6.90
C TYR A 308 -6.54 10.53 7.62
N ILE A 309 -5.91 11.55 8.23
CA ILE A 309 -4.57 11.39 8.82
C ILE A 309 -4.60 10.40 10.00
N PRO A 310 -5.51 10.52 11.01
CA PRO A 310 -5.58 9.55 12.09
C PRO A 310 -5.86 8.13 11.57
N LEU A 311 -6.80 7.97 10.64
CA LEU A 311 -7.13 6.65 10.10
C LEU A 311 -5.97 6.01 9.33
N LYS A 312 -5.23 6.81 8.54
CA LYS A 312 -4.00 6.37 7.88
C LYS A 312 -2.99 5.87 8.89
N LEU A 313 -2.71 6.67 9.93
CA LEU A 313 -1.74 6.30 10.95
C LEU A 313 -2.16 5.04 11.73
N ILE A 314 -3.45 4.91 12.06
CA ILE A 314 -4.01 3.70 12.68
C ILE A 314 -3.77 2.47 11.79
N CYS A 315 -4.01 2.55 10.49
CA CYS A 315 -3.79 1.41 9.60
C CYS A 315 -2.31 1.05 9.46
N PHE A 316 -1.42 2.04 9.38
CA PHE A 316 0.02 1.80 9.28
C PHE A 316 0.61 1.27 10.59
N GLU A 317 0.21 1.80 11.74
CA GLU A 317 0.60 1.26 13.04
C GLU A 317 0.04 -0.16 13.23
N LEU A 318 -1.21 -0.43 12.85
CA LEU A 318 -1.76 -1.79 12.91
C LEU A 318 -0.90 -2.77 12.11
N LEU A 319 -0.55 -2.41 10.87
CA LEU A 319 0.32 -3.24 10.03
C LEU A 319 1.71 -3.39 10.64
N LYS A 320 2.28 -2.33 11.23
CA LYS A 320 3.54 -2.41 11.96
C LYS A 320 3.43 -3.38 13.14
N SER A 321 2.39 -3.30 13.96
CA SER A 321 2.17 -4.19 15.10
C SER A 321 2.04 -5.64 14.66
N ILE A 322 1.21 -5.90 13.63
CA ILE A 322 1.04 -7.24 13.06
C ILE A 322 2.39 -7.77 12.57
N THR A 323 3.19 -6.95 11.91
CA THR A 323 4.40 -7.41 11.20
C THR A 323 5.65 -7.46 12.07
N THR A 324 5.61 -6.84 13.25
CA THR A 324 6.72 -6.84 14.21
C THR A 324 6.46 -7.73 15.43
N SER A 325 5.20 -8.01 15.79
CA SER A 325 4.86 -9.02 16.80
C SER A 325 4.98 -10.42 16.22
N LYS A 326 5.82 -11.24 16.84
CA LYS A 326 6.02 -12.65 16.47
C LYS A 326 4.72 -13.45 16.60
N GLU A 327 3.89 -13.14 17.58
CA GLU A 327 2.63 -13.83 17.82
C GLU A 327 1.59 -13.46 16.76
N LEU A 328 1.40 -12.16 16.48
CA LEU A 328 0.40 -11.70 15.52
C LEU A 328 0.70 -12.14 14.08
N ILE A 329 1.96 -12.09 13.64
CA ILE A 329 2.29 -12.46 12.27
C ILE A 329 2.17 -13.96 11.98
N ASN A 330 2.23 -14.79 13.03
CA ASN A 330 2.19 -16.24 12.89
C ASN A 330 0.78 -16.83 13.05
N CYS A 331 -0.24 -16.01 13.27
CA CYS A 331 -1.63 -16.45 13.24
C CYS A 331 -1.96 -17.06 11.87
N LYS A 332 -2.66 -18.20 11.86
CA LYS A 332 -3.03 -18.90 10.62
C LYS A 332 -4.30 -18.34 9.99
N ASP A 333 -5.23 -17.92 10.83
CA ASP A 333 -6.54 -17.42 10.42
C ASP A 333 -6.98 -16.23 11.30
N THR A 334 -8.08 -15.58 10.90
CA THR A 334 -8.61 -14.42 11.63
C THR A 334 -9.07 -14.79 13.04
N LYS A 335 -9.50 -16.03 13.26
CA LYS A 335 -9.96 -16.49 14.58
C LYS A 335 -8.81 -16.59 15.56
N GLU A 336 -7.70 -17.20 15.18
CA GLU A 336 -6.49 -17.29 16.00
C GLU A 336 -5.95 -15.90 16.35
N PHE A 337 -5.98 -14.98 15.39
CA PHE A 337 -5.64 -13.58 15.61
C PHE A 337 -6.56 -12.91 16.65
N ASP A 338 -7.87 -13.10 16.54
CA ASP A 338 -8.85 -12.54 17.47
C ASP A 338 -8.73 -13.15 18.88
N ASP A 339 -8.57 -14.46 18.98
CA ASP A 339 -8.41 -15.20 20.24
C ASP A 339 -7.14 -14.73 20.97
N TYR A 340 -6.05 -14.49 20.24
CA TYR A 340 -4.83 -13.92 20.81
C TYR A 340 -5.07 -12.53 21.40
N ILE A 341 -5.73 -11.63 20.66
CA ILE A 341 -6.04 -10.27 21.14
C ILE A 341 -6.89 -10.32 22.41
N GLU A 342 -7.97 -11.11 22.43
CA GLU A 342 -8.84 -11.27 23.61
C GLU A 342 -8.08 -11.84 24.81
N SER A 343 -7.21 -12.82 24.57
CA SER A 343 -6.41 -13.43 25.64
C SER A 343 -5.50 -12.39 26.34
N LYS A 344 -4.90 -11.47 25.58
CA LYS A 344 -4.03 -10.41 26.11
C LYS A 344 -4.80 -9.40 26.94
N GLU A 345 -6.02 -9.06 26.53
CA GLU A 345 -6.89 -8.21 27.33
C GLU A 345 -7.28 -8.90 28.66
N ALA A 346 -7.65 -10.18 28.60
CA ALA A 346 -8.00 -10.96 29.80
C ALA A 346 -6.83 -11.10 30.79
N GLU A 347 -5.61 -11.34 30.29
CA GLU A 347 -4.37 -11.36 31.08
C GLU A 347 -4.16 -10.02 31.80
N ARG A 348 -4.28 -8.90 31.08
CA ARG A 348 -4.16 -7.56 31.65
C ARG A 348 -5.18 -7.34 32.77
N ILE A 349 -6.45 -7.66 32.55
CA ILE A 349 -7.51 -7.49 33.57
C ILE A 349 -7.20 -8.31 34.84
N LYS A 350 -6.74 -9.55 34.70
CA LYS A 350 -6.33 -10.39 35.84
C LYS A 350 -5.16 -9.78 36.62
N MET A 351 -4.16 -9.22 35.93
CA MET A 351 -3.04 -8.53 36.57
C MET A 351 -3.46 -7.28 37.35
N TYR A 352 -4.44 -6.52 36.86
CA TYR A 352 -4.96 -5.35 37.59
C TYR A 352 -5.79 -5.75 38.80
N LYS A 353 -6.58 -6.82 38.71
CA LYS A 353 -7.39 -7.32 39.83
C LYS A 353 -6.56 -7.95 40.95
N SER A 354 -5.36 -8.46 40.65
CA SER A 354 -4.45 -9.04 41.65
C SER A 354 -3.54 -8.02 42.34
N LYS A 355 -3.51 -6.77 41.86
CA LYS A 355 -2.77 -5.65 42.46
C LYS A 355 -3.65 -4.73 43.33
N LYS A 356 -4.96 -4.96 43.33
CA LYS A 356 -5.92 -4.38 44.27
C LYS A 356 -6.21 -5.43 45.32
#